data_AF-A0A358D0M4-F1
#
_entry.id   AF-A0A358D0M4-F1
#
_cell.length_a   1.000
_cell.length_b   1.000
_cell.length_c   1.000
_cell.angle_alpha   90.00
_cell.angle_beta   90.00
_cell.angle_gamma   90.00
#
_symmetry.space_group_name_H-M   'P 1'
#
loop_
_entity.id
_entity.type
_entity.pdbx_description
1 polymer ?
#
loop_
_entity_poly.entity_id
_entity_poly.type
_entity_poly.pdbx_seq_one_letter_code
_entity_poly.pdbx_strand_id
1 'polypeptide(L)'
;MTSPARLAHFVLRTSDIDGLADWYCKVLDAKVVHRNKMIAFATFDHEHHRIAFLDRGFEKGPDPEGNGVDHVAFTYDSLGDLLSNYVRLRDEGILPERTINHGMTTSMYYMDPDGNRIELQVENFEDPQEGLDFMNGPVFRDNPIGVLFDADELVERFESGVPAEELVRQGD
;
A
#
# COMPACT_ATOMS: atom_id res chain seq x y z
N MET A 1 -2.80 -8.94 -29.46
CA MET A 1 -1.62 -8.67 -28.60
C MET A 1 -1.91 -9.28 -27.24
N THR A 2 -0.91 -9.80 -26.54
CA THR A 2 -1.08 -10.47 -25.22
C THR A 2 -0.48 -9.58 -24.13
N SER A 3 -1.20 -9.38 -23.03
CA SER A 3 -0.74 -8.65 -21.85
C SER A 3 -0.04 -9.58 -20.85
N PRO A 4 0.81 -9.06 -19.94
CA PRO A 4 1.29 -9.81 -18.78
C PRO A 4 0.13 -10.34 -17.92
N ALA A 5 0.34 -11.47 -17.24
CA ALA A 5 -0.69 -12.07 -16.39
C ALA A 5 -0.86 -11.35 -15.04
N ARG A 6 0.23 -10.84 -14.46
CA ARG A 6 0.27 -10.11 -13.19
C ARG A 6 1.59 -9.36 -13.02
N LEU A 7 1.63 -8.38 -12.11
CA LEU A 7 2.89 -7.89 -11.56
C LEU A 7 3.54 -9.02 -10.74
N ALA A 8 4.80 -9.34 -11.00
CA ALA A 8 5.51 -10.43 -10.30
C ALA A 8 6.13 -9.93 -8.99
N HIS A 9 7.09 -9.02 -9.09
CA HIS A 9 7.80 -8.44 -7.95
C HIS A 9 8.39 -7.06 -8.30
N PHE A 10 8.83 -6.34 -7.27
CA PHE A 10 9.68 -5.16 -7.39
C PHE A 10 10.90 -5.30 -6.49
N VAL A 11 11.92 -4.49 -6.74
CA VAL A 11 13.21 -4.58 -6.04
C VAL A 11 13.54 -3.22 -5.44
N LEU A 12 13.73 -3.20 -4.13
CA LEU A 12 14.24 -2.05 -3.41
C LEU A 12 15.73 -2.18 -3.23
N ARG A 13 16.40 -1.04 -3.32
CA ARG A 13 17.81 -0.92 -3.00
C ARG A 13 17.90 -0.28 -1.61
N THR A 14 18.66 -0.89 -0.70
CA THR A 14 18.84 -0.37 0.67
C THR A 14 20.26 -0.56 1.18
N SER A 15 20.69 0.27 2.13
CA SER A 15 21.90 0.05 2.92
C SER A 15 21.67 -0.85 4.14
N ASP A 16 20.41 -1.12 4.50
CA ASP A 16 20.02 -1.98 5.62
C ASP A 16 18.98 -3.02 5.15
N ILE A 17 19.49 -4.13 4.59
CA ILE A 17 18.64 -5.22 4.09
C ILE A 17 17.78 -5.80 5.21
N ASP A 18 18.33 -5.94 6.41
CA ASP A 18 17.63 -6.59 7.52
C ASP A 18 16.50 -5.69 8.04
N GLY A 19 16.79 -4.43 8.33
CA GLY A 19 15.79 -3.47 8.79
C GLY A 19 14.67 -3.26 7.78
N LEU A 20 14.99 -3.12 6.50
CA LEU A 20 13.98 -2.93 5.47
C LEU A 20 13.12 -4.17 5.24
N ALA A 21 13.74 -5.36 5.18
CA ALA A 21 13.00 -6.60 4.99
C ALA A 21 12.08 -6.89 6.19
N ASP A 22 12.54 -6.65 7.42
CA ASP A 22 11.76 -6.87 8.63
C ASP A 22 10.57 -5.89 8.71
N TRP A 23 10.77 -4.62 8.30
CA TRP A 23 9.68 -3.64 8.21
C TRP A 23 8.60 -4.08 7.21
N TYR A 24 8.99 -4.48 6.00
CA TYR A 24 8.03 -4.96 4.99
C TYR A 24 7.30 -6.24 5.43
N CYS A 25 7.99 -7.16 6.11
CA CYS A 25 7.35 -8.36 6.67
C CYS A 25 6.32 -7.99 7.73
N LYS A 26 6.62 -7.02 8.58
CA LYS A 26 5.67 -6.52 9.58
C LYS A 26 4.47 -5.79 8.96
N VAL A 27 4.70 -4.95 7.95
CA VAL A 27 3.64 -4.14 7.33
C VAL A 27 2.69 -4.97 6.47
N LEU A 28 3.22 -5.93 5.71
CA LEU A 28 2.44 -6.72 4.74
C LEU A 28 2.11 -8.14 5.22
N ASP A 29 2.42 -8.47 6.48
CA ASP A 29 2.38 -9.85 7.00
C ASP A 29 3.14 -10.84 6.08
N ALA A 30 4.28 -10.38 5.54
CA ALA A 30 5.10 -11.15 4.62
C ALA A 30 6.11 -12.03 5.37
N LYS A 31 6.68 -13.00 4.65
CA LYS A 31 7.76 -13.86 5.13
C LYS A 31 8.97 -13.78 4.23
N VAL A 32 10.15 -13.75 4.82
CA VAL A 32 11.42 -13.89 4.11
C VAL A 32 11.58 -15.34 3.65
N VAL A 33 11.83 -15.54 2.36
CA VAL A 33 12.04 -16.87 1.76
C VAL A 33 13.52 -17.18 1.51
N HIS A 34 14.34 -16.14 1.38
CA HIS A 34 15.79 -16.25 1.20
C HIS A 34 16.46 -14.98 1.69
N ARG A 35 17.63 -15.10 2.32
CA ARG A 35 18.43 -13.97 2.79
C ARG A 35 19.92 -14.32 2.77
N ASN A 36 20.73 -13.38 2.29
CA ASN A 36 22.18 -13.36 2.43
C ASN A 36 22.67 -11.91 2.54
N LYS A 37 24.00 -11.70 2.58
CA LYS A 37 24.60 -10.37 2.78
C LYS A 37 24.32 -9.35 1.66
N MET A 38 24.00 -9.82 0.45
CA MET A 38 23.79 -8.97 -0.72
C MET A 38 22.30 -8.78 -1.04
N ILE A 39 21.46 -9.76 -0.71
CA ILE A 39 20.07 -9.77 -1.12
C ILE A 39 19.17 -10.54 -0.16
N ALA A 40 17.95 -10.05 0.04
CA ALA A 40 16.84 -10.76 0.66
C ALA A 40 15.61 -10.77 -0.25
N PHE A 41 14.75 -11.78 -0.07
CA PHE A 41 13.50 -11.93 -0.80
C PHE A 41 12.36 -12.22 0.18
N ALA A 42 11.23 -11.53 0.02
CA ALA A 42 10.03 -11.75 0.82
C ALA A 42 8.80 -12.00 -0.05
N THR A 43 7.84 -12.74 0.49
CA THR A 43 6.53 -13.02 -0.13
C THR A 43 5.41 -12.98 0.91
N PHE A 44 4.22 -12.58 0.50
CA PHE A 44 2.98 -12.64 1.30
C PHE A 44 1.92 -13.54 0.65
N ASP A 45 2.21 -14.14 -0.52
CA ASP A 45 1.29 -15.01 -1.23
C ASP A 45 1.99 -16.25 -1.82
N HIS A 46 1.42 -16.83 -2.87
CA HIS A 46 1.95 -18.02 -3.55
C HIS A 46 3.10 -17.74 -4.51
N GLU A 47 3.39 -16.47 -4.86
CA GLU A 47 4.55 -16.14 -5.68
C GLU A 47 5.84 -16.38 -4.89
N HIS A 48 6.90 -16.84 -5.55
CA HIS A 48 8.15 -17.18 -4.87
C HIS A 48 8.75 -16.00 -4.11
N HIS A 49 8.54 -14.76 -4.59
CA HIS A 49 8.82 -13.50 -3.91
C HIS A 49 8.03 -12.37 -4.56
N ARG A 50 7.55 -11.43 -3.74
CA ARG A 50 6.91 -10.18 -4.18
C ARG A 50 7.86 -8.99 -4.06
N ILE A 51 8.82 -9.08 -3.16
CA ILE A 51 9.77 -8.01 -2.86
C ILE A 51 11.17 -8.60 -2.77
N ALA A 52 12.14 -7.94 -3.40
CA ALA A 52 13.55 -8.19 -3.18
C ALA A 52 14.22 -6.93 -2.60
N PHE A 53 15.18 -7.14 -1.71
CA PHE A 53 15.94 -6.09 -1.03
C PHE A 53 17.40 -6.29 -1.37
N LEU A 54 17.96 -5.36 -2.14
CA LEU A 54 19.32 -5.43 -2.68
C LEU A 54 20.22 -4.41 -1.98
N ASP A 55 21.41 -4.84 -1.57
CA ASP A 55 22.42 -3.95 -0.99
C ASP A 55 22.80 -2.84 -1.99
N ARG A 56 22.67 -1.57 -1.55
CA ARG A 56 23.02 -0.37 -2.32
C ARG A 56 24.51 -0.23 -2.57
N GLY A 57 25.38 -0.81 -1.74
CA GLY A 57 26.83 -0.71 -1.86
C GLY A 57 27.41 0.70 -1.71
N PHE A 58 26.61 1.73 -1.38
CA PHE A 58 27.04 3.13 -1.18
C PHE A 58 26.17 3.85 -0.13
N GLU A 59 26.73 4.86 0.55
CA GLU A 59 26.16 5.49 1.76
C GLU A 59 25.00 6.47 1.55
N LYS A 60 24.79 7.01 0.34
CA LYS A 60 23.78 8.07 0.12
C LYS A 60 22.50 7.49 -0.49
N GLY A 61 21.36 7.73 0.19
CA GLY A 61 20.03 7.47 -0.34
C GLY A 61 19.72 8.31 -1.59
N PRO A 62 18.77 7.87 -2.44
CA PRO A 62 18.33 8.62 -3.61
C PRO A 62 17.75 9.96 -3.16
N ASP A 63 17.83 10.95 -4.04
CA ASP A 63 17.17 12.22 -3.86
C ASP A 63 15.64 12.01 -3.88
N PRO A 64 14.91 12.26 -2.77
CA PRO A 64 13.46 12.08 -2.73
C PRO A 64 12.71 13.06 -3.65
N GLU A 65 13.36 14.16 -4.09
CA GLU A 65 12.80 15.10 -5.06
C GLU A 65 13.19 14.77 -6.52
N GLY A 66 13.98 13.71 -6.72
CA GLY A 66 14.35 13.21 -8.04
C GLY A 66 13.23 12.43 -8.73
N ASN A 67 13.24 12.38 -10.07
CA ASN A 67 12.33 11.50 -10.81
C ASN A 67 12.53 10.03 -10.39
N GLY A 68 11.44 9.34 -10.03
CA GLY A 68 11.48 7.97 -9.51
C GLY A 68 10.11 7.28 -9.50
N VAL A 69 10.04 6.13 -8.82
CA VAL A 69 8.76 5.48 -8.49
C VAL A 69 8.14 6.26 -7.34
N ASP A 70 6.91 6.77 -7.52
CA ASP A 70 6.23 7.51 -6.44
C ASP A 70 5.86 6.58 -5.27
N HIS A 71 5.19 5.46 -5.56
CA HIS A 71 4.86 4.42 -4.59
C HIS A 71 4.62 3.06 -5.25
N VAL A 72 4.53 2.01 -4.43
CA VAL A 72 4.02 0.68 -4.81
C VAL A 72 2.78 0.37 -3.99
N ALA A 73 1.68 0.05 -4.67
CA ALA A 73 0.39 -0.22 -4.03
C ALA A 73 0.12 -1.73 -3.85
N PHE A 74 -0.50 -2.07 -2.72
CA PHE A 74 -0.96 -3.40 -2.35
C PHE A 74 -2.44 -3.33 -1.99
N THR A 75 -3.25 -4.17 -2.63
CA THR A 75 -4.68 -4.23 -2.34
C THR A 75 -4.99 -5.35 -1.36
N TYR A 76 -5.86 -5.05 -0.41
CA TYR A 76 -6.53 -6.02 0.46
C TYR A 76 -7.86 -6.47 -0.19
N ASP A 77 -8.36 -7.63 0.24
CA ASP A 77 -9.59 -8.22 -0.27
C ASP A 77 -10.84 -7.47 0.22
N SER A 78 -10.77 -6.84 1.40
CA SER A 78 -11.89 -6.10 1.98
C SER A 78 -11.45 -4.90 2.82
N LEU A 79 -12.37 -3.97 3.06
CA LEU A 79 -12.15 -2.84 3.98
C LEU A 79 -11.81 -3.35 5.38
N GLY A 80 -12.46 -4.43 5.83
CA GLY A 80 -12.19 -5.03 7.13
C GLY A 80 -10.75 -5.52 7.26
N ASP A 81 -10.18 -6.13 6.21
CA ASP A 81 -8.78 -6.60 6.23
C ASP A 81 -7.79 -5.43 6.25
N LEU A 82 -8.07 -4.37 5.47
CA LEU A 82 -7.26 -3.14 5.49
C LEU A 82 -7.28 -2.49 6.88
N LEU A 83 -8.47 -2.34 7.49
CA LEU A 83 -8.63 -1.74 8.81
C LEU A 83 -8.03 -2.60 9.93
N SER A 84 -8.18 -3.92 9.86
CA SER A 84 -7.53 -4.86 10.79
C SER A 84 -6.01 -4.74 10.71
N ASN A 85 -5.46 -4.60 9.50
CA ASN A 85 -4.02 -4.39 9.32
C ASN A 85 -3.59 -3.03 9.90
N TYR A 86 -4.35 -1.96 9.61
CA TYR A 86 -4.09 -0.63 10.17
C TYR A 86 -4.06 -0.64 11.70
N VAL A 87 -5.07 -1.22 12.37
CA VAL A 87 -5.12 -1.31 13.83
C VAL A 87 -3.89 -2.01 14.39
N ARG A 88 -3.49 -3.15 13.79
CA ARG A 88 -2.27 -3.88 14.18
C ARG A 88 -1.03 -3.00 14.05
N LEU A 89 -0.86 -2.31 12.91
CA LEU A 89 0.31 -1.46 12.67
C LEU A 89 0.35 -0.24 13.58
N ARG A 90 -0.80 0.41 13.78
CA ARG A 90 -0.98 1.55 14.69
C ARG A 90 -0.55 1.20 16.11
N ASP A 91 -1.01 0.05 16.62
CA ASP A 91 -0.67 -0.43 17.96
C ASP A 91 0.83 -0.75 18.12
N GLU A 92 1.52 -0.99 16.99
CA GLU A 92 2.96 -1.17 16.91
C GLU A 92 3.73 0.13 16.57
N GLY A 93 3.06 1.27 16.51
CA GLY A 93 3.64 2.59 16.24
C GLY A 93 3.96 2.89 14.77
N ILE A 94 3.46 2.07 13.83
CA ILE A 94 3.59 2.29 12.39
C ILE A 94 2.29 2.94 11.90
N LEU A 95 2.33 4.24 11.64
CA LEU A 95 1.18 5.02 11.20
C LEU A 95 1.33 5.41 9.72
N PRO A 96 0.20 5.53 8.98
CA PRO A 96 0.26 6.09 7.65
C PRO A 96 0.68 7.57 7.71
N GLU A 97 1.47 8.02 6.74
CA GLU A 97 1.75 9.44 6.54
C GLU A 97 0.54 10.18 5.97
N ARG A 98 -0.34 9.45 5.27
CA ARG A 98 -1.50 10.01 4.58
C ARG A 98 -2.55 8.96 4.34
N THR A 99 -3.81 9.36 4.49
CA THR A 99 -5.00 8.54 4.29
C THR A 99 -5.90 9.28 3.31
N ILE A 100 -6.24 8.63 2.21
CA ILE A 100 -6.99 9.24 1.11
C ILE A 100 -8.05 8.28 0.60
N ASN A 101 -9.26 8.76 0.46
CA ASN A 101 -10.27 8.11 -0.35
C ASN A 101 -10.23 8.73 -1.77
N HIS A 102 -9.68 7.98 -2.72
CA HIS A 102 -9.60 8.36 -4.14
C HIS A 102 -10.92 8.17 -4.87
N GLY A 103 -11.92 7.59 -4.21
CA GLY A 103 -13.25 7.32 -4.71
C GLY A 103 -13.37 5.93 -5.31
N MET A 104 -12.44 5.54 -6.18
CA MET A 104 -12.31 4.13 -6.60
C MET A 104 -11.57 3.27 -5.58
N THR A 105 -10.69 3.86 -4.77
CA THR A 105 -9.95 3.15 -3.73
C THR A 105 -9.91 3.93 -2.42
N THR A 106 -9.86 3.20 -1.31
CA THR A 106 -9.59 3.73 0.03
C THR A 106 -8.17 3.35 0.41
N SER A 107 -7.31 4.35 0.61
CA SER A 107 -5.86 4.18 0.60
C SER A 107 -5.17 4.77 1.82
N MET A 108 -4.15 4.06 2.30
CA MET A 108 -3.27 4.46 3.39
C MET A 108 -1.80 4.38 2.94
N TYR A 109 -1.11 5.51 2.92
CA TYR A 109 0.27 5.63 2.49
C TYR A 109 1.22 5.54 3.69
N TYR A 110 2.22 4.68 3.59
CA TYR A 110 3.26 4.48 4.61
C TYR A 110 4.64 4.77 4.02
N MET A 111 5.55 5.23 4.86
CA MET A 111 6.96 5.43 4.51
C MET A 111 7.79 4.32 5.13
N ASP A 112 8.59 3.66 4.32
CA ASP A 112 9.55 2.68 4.78
C ASP A 112 10.79 3.36 5.41
N PRO A 113 11.67 2.61 6.11
CA PRO A 113 12.87 3.17 6.74
C PRO A 113 13.86 3.86 5.78
N ASP A 114 13.79 3.55 4.48
CA ASP A 114 14.62 4.13 3.43
C ASP A 114 13.97 5.35 2.77
N GLY A 115 12.73 5.69 3.16
CA GLY A 115 11.94 6.78 2.62
C GLY A 115 11.18 6.45 1.33
N ASN A 116 11.02 5.17 0.97
CA ASN A 116 10.12 4.80 -0.12
C ASN A 116 8.67 4.77 0.39
N ARG A 117 7.74 5.23 -0.45
CA ARG A 117 6.32 5.20 -0.14
C ARG A 117 5.70 3.89 -0.63
N ILE A 118 4.82 3.32 0.20
CA ILE A 118 3.90 2.26 -0.23
C ILE A 118 2.47 2.66 0.08
N GLU A 119 1.55 2.10 -0.67
CA GLU A 119 0.12 2.28 -0.51
C GLU A 119 -0.52 0.96 -0.12
N LEU A 120 -1.27 0.95 0.98
CA LEU A 120 -2.17 -0.13 1.34
C LEU A 120 -3.59 0.33 1.04
N GLN A 121 -4.30 -0.39 0.17
CA GLN A 121 -5.61 0.02 -0.29
C GLN A 121 -6.64 -1.11 -0.28
N VAL A 122 -7.89 -0.74 -0.52
CA VAL A 122 -8.97 -1.62 -0.97
C VAL A 122 -9.70 -0.97 -2.13
N GLU A 123 -10.21 -1.76 -3.07
CA GLU A 123 -11.13 -1.31 -4.11
C GLU A 123 -12.50 -0.99 -3.50
N ASN A 124 -13.07 0.17 -3.85
CA ASN A 124 -14.37 0.62 -3.37
C ASN A 124 -15.53 0.10 -4.23
N PHE A 125 -15.24 -0.48 -5.39
CA PHE A 125 -16.21 -1.06 -6.32
C PHE A 125 -15.97 -2.56 -6.51
N GLU A 126 -17.05 -3.36 -6.51
CA GLU A 126 -16.95 -4.80 -6.78
C GLU A 126 -16.69 -5.09 -8.27
N ASP A 127 -17.31 -4.32 -9.16
CA ASP A 127 -17.07 -4.39 -10.61
C ASP A 127 -15.94 -3.41 -11.00
N PRO A 128 -14.80 -3.91 -11.52
CA PRO A 128 -13.73 -3.05 -12.03
C PRO A 128 -14.18 -2.03 -13.07
N GLN A 129 -15.25 -2.31 -13.82
CA GLN A 129 -15.79 -1.36 -14.79
C GLN A 129 -16.38 -0.12 -14.09
N GLU A 130 -17.00 -0.27 -12.92
CA GLU A 130 -17.51 0.88 -12.15
C GLU A 130 -16.38 1.78 -11.65
N GLY A 131 -15.25 1.20 -11.23
CA GLY A 131 -14.04 1.96 -10.89
C GLY A 131 -13.48 2.73 -12.08
N LEU A 132 -13.47 2.12 -13.27
CA LEU A 132 -13.08 2.79 -14.51
C LEU A 132 -14.06 3.90 -14.90
N ASP A 133 -15.36 3.68 -14.75
CA ASP A 133 -16.40 4.67 -15.04
C ASP A 133 -16.28 5.86 -14.08
N PHE A 134 -15.99 5.61 -12.81
CA PHE A 134 -15.70 6.63 -11.81
C PHE A 134 -14.48 7.48 -12.20
N MET A 135 -13.38 6.85 -12.58
CA MET A 135 -12.15 7.55 -13.03
C MET A 135 -12.37 8.42 -14.27
N ASN A 136 -13.30 8.03 -15.16
CA ASN A 136 -13.67 8.82 -16.34
C ASN A 136 -14.81 9.81 -16.07
N GLY A 137 -15.32 9.84 -14.84
CA GLY A 137 -16.45 10.63 -14.41
C GLY A 137 -16.10 12.06 -13.98
N PRO A 138 -17.12 12.90 -13.74
CA PRO A 138 -16.92 14.28 -13.34
C PRO A 138 -16.26 14.42 -11.96
N VAL A 139 -16.55 13.52 -11.02
CA VAL A 139 -15.99 13.55 -9.65
C VAL A 139 -14.46 13.46 -9.70
N PHE A 140 -13.92 12.44 -10.38
CA PHE A 140 -12.48 12.27 -10.51
C PHE A 140 -11.81 13.36 -11.36
N ARG A 141 -12.50 13.87 -12.40
CA ARG A 141 -12.01 15.01 -13.18
C ARG A 141 -11.82 16.25 -12.31
N ASP A 142 -12.76 16.51 -11.40
CA ASP A 142 -12.77 17.72 -10.58
C ASP A 142 -11.87 17.57 -9.34
N ASN A 143 -11.71 16.36 -8.79
CA ASN A 143 -10.76 16.03 -7.73
C ASN A 143 -10.05 14.67 -7.97
N PRO A 144 -8.95 14.63 -8.74
CA PRO A 144 -8.23 13.39 -9.05
C PRO A 144 -7.33 12.90 -7.90
N ILE A 145 -7.20 13.70 -6.83
CA ILE A 145 -6.42 13.33 -5.64
C ILE A 145 -7.32 12.70 -4.59
N GLY A 146 -8.60 13.04 -4.53
CA GLY A 146 -9.53 12.53 -3.55
C GLY A 146 -9.57 13.29 -2.23
N VAL A 147 -10.17 12.66 -1.21
CA VAL A 147 -10.54 13.30 0.05
C VAL A 147 -9.79 12.65 1.20
N LEU A 148 -9.26 13.46 2.12
CA LEU A 148 -8.58 12.96 3.32
C LEU A 148 -9.61 12.38 4.29
N PHE A 149 -9.27 11.28 4.95
CA PHE A 149 -10.09 10.70 6.01
C PHE A 149 -9.24 10.43 7.26
N ASP A 150 -9.86 10.39 8.43
CA ASP A 150 -9.21 9.94 9.67
C ASP A 150 -9.34 8.40 9.79
N ALA A 151 -8.22 7.70 9.90
CA ALA A 151 -8.23 6.24 9.93
C ALA A 151 -8.78 5.68 11.25
N ASP A 152 -8.59 6.36 12.38
CA ASP A 152 -9.18 5.95 13.66
C ASP A 152 -10.70 6.14 13.62
N GLU A 153 -11.20 7.25 13.08
CA GLU A 153 -12.65 7.46 12.87
C GLU A 153 -13.26 6.40 11.95
N LEU A 154 -12.56 6.05 10.86
CA LEU A 154 -13.00 5.02 9.93
C LEU A 154 -13.09 3.64 10.61
N VAL A 155 -12.11 3.30 11.46
CA VAL A 155 -12.16 2.09 12.30
C VAL A 155 -13.35 2.12 13.24
N GLU A 156 -13.54 3.20 14.00
CA GLU A 156 -14.65 3.32 14.95
C GLU A 156 -16.02 3.13 14.28
N ARG A 157 -16.22 3.75 13.11
CA ARG A 157 -17.46 3.60 12.34
C ARG A 157 -17.64 2.17 11.83
N PHE A 158 -16.58 1.55 11.31
CA PHE A 158 -16.62 0.15 10.88
C PHE A 158 -16.99 -0.80 12.03
N GLU A 159 -16.33 -0.66 13.17
CA GLU A 159 -16.58 -1.48 14.37
C GLU A 159 -17.98 -1.24 14.97
N SER A 160 -18.56 -0.06 14.78
CA SER A 160 -19.93 0.25 15.17
C SER A 160 -20.99 -0.41 14.27
N GLY A 161 -20.57 -1.06 13.17
CA GLY A 161 -21.44 -1.79 12.26
C GLY A 161 -21.96 -0.99 11.06
N VAL A 162 -21.35 0.15 10.74
CA VAL A 162 -21.68 0.88 9.49
C VAL A 162 -21.26 0.03 8.28
N PRO A 163 -22.13 -0.17 7.28
CA PRO A 163 -21.79 -0.96 6.10
C PRO A 163 -20.57 -0.43 5.35
N ALA A 164 -19.67 -1.33 4.91
CA ALA A 164 -18.46 -0.95 4.18
C ALA A 164 -18.76 -0.12 2.92
N GLU A 165 -19.83 -0.46 2.19
CA GLU A 165 -20.33 0.27 1.01
C GLU A 165 -20.72 1.74 1.27
N GLU A 166 -20.99 2.10 2.53
CA GLU A 166 -21.23 3.48 2.95
C GLU A 166 -19.91 4.16 3.32
N LEU A 167 -19.02 3.44 4.00
CA LEU A 167 -17.73 3.94 4.48
C LEU A 167 -16.74 4.26 3.36
N VAL A 168 -16.77 3.49 2.27
CA VAL A 168 -15.85 3.67 1.14
C VAL A 168 -16.27 4.76 0.16
N ARG A 169 -17.44 5.37 0.33
CA ARG A 169 -17.86 6.49 -0.54
C ARG A 169 -16.97 7.69 -0.28
N GLN A 170 -16.47 8.31 -1.36
CA GLN A 170 -15.52 9.42 -1.28
C GLN A 170 -16.00 10.60 -0.43
N GLY A 171 -17.32 10.75 -0.26
CA GLY A 171 -17.92 11.97 0.30
C GLY A 171 -17.85 13.13 -0.70
N ASP A 172 -18.19 14.32 -0.22
CA ASP A 172 -18.02 15.59 -0.94
C ASP A 172 -16.71 16.29 -0.53
#